data_AF-A0A662YEX9-F1
#
_entry.id   AF-A0A662YEX9-F1
#
_cell.length_a   1.000
_cell.length_b   1.000
_cell.length_c   1.000
_cell.angle_alpha   90.00
_cell.angle_beta   90.00
_cell.angle_gamma   90.00
#
_symmetry.space_group_name_H-M   'P 1'
#
loop_
_entity.id
_entity.type
_entity.pdbx_description
1 polymer ?
#
loop_
_entity_poly.entity_id
_entity_poly.type
_entity_poly.pdbx_seq_one_letter_code
_entity_poly.pdbx_strand_id
1 'polypeptide(L)'
;MTCLPDSTENEIPHRGLIDISETLARGNCSQLHELNLSRNAELRGIVKFLDLIRGGKCPSLTILQVGYAQSAAEGYALAKDTLKRMSVEELQQRFEQRLAAVQLQNDAKAARDQKRCIRQCQHLRELYDHLENEADRALRRRKLIRKSKHLLIHQEITRLKQERQHRLLCRELDRDV
;
A
#
# COMPACT_ATOMS: atom_id res chain seq x y z
N MET A 1 41.85 -12.30 -2.03
CA MET A 1 40.66 -12.70 -1.25
C MET A 1 40.81 -12.09 0.13
N THR A 2 40.11 -10.99 0.39
CA THR A 2 40.16 -10.26 1.66
C THR A 2 39.04 -10.79 2.55
N CYS A 3 39.42 -11.53 3.58
CA CYS A 3 38.51 -11.96 4.65
C CYS A 3 38.02 -10.72 5.40
N LEU A 4 36.71 -10.47 5.36
CA LEU A 4 36.04 -9.48 6.20
C LEU A 4 36.18 -9.91 7.67
N PRO A 5 36.57 -9.01 8.59
CA PRO A 5 36.58 -9.33 10.01
C PRO A 5 35.14 -9.51 10.51
N ASP A 6 34.82 -10.75 10.90
CA ASP A 6 33.55 -11.17 11.47
C ASP A 6 33.38 -10.53 12.86
N SER A 7 32.68 -9.40 12.92
CA SER A 7 32.43 -8.64 14.16
C SER A 7 31.16 -9.16 14.84
N THR A 8 31.18 -10.38 15.35
CA THR A 8 30.02 -11.05 15.98
C THR A 8 29.96 -10.93 17.52
N GLU A 9 30.81 -10.10 18.12
CA GLU A 9 30.83 -9.78 19.57
C GLU A 9 30.33 -8.36 19.83
N ASN A 10 29.01 -8.17 19.90
CA ASN A 10 28.42 -6.95 20.48
C ASN A 10 28.30 -7.13 22.00
N GLU A 11 29.42 -7.30 22.69
CA GLU A 11 29.45 -7.29 24.16
C GLU A 11 29.41 -5.83 24.63
N ILE A 12 28.23 -5.20 24.63
CA ILE A 12 28.09 -3.85 25.18
C ILE A 12 28.32 -3.96 26.70
N PRO A 13 29.34 -3.28 27.26
CA PRO A 13 29.59 -3.33 28.69
C PRO A 13 28.40 -2.76 29.47
N HIS A 14 28.17 -3.24 30.68
CA HIS A 14 27.03 -2.84 31.53
C HIS A 14 26.80 -1.33 31.59
N ARG A 15 27.88 -0.55 31.67
CA ARG A 15 27.82 0.91 31.69
C ARG A 15 27.25 1.49 30.40
N GLY A 16 27.60 0.93 29.24
CA GLY A 16 27.03 1.31 27.96
C GLY A 16 25.53 1.04 27.90
N LEU A 17 25.04 -0.07 28.47
CA LEU A 17 23.60 -0.35 28.56
C LEU A 17 22.88 0.65 29.47
N ILE A 18 23.50 1.06 30.58
CA ILE A 18 22.94 2.12 31.44
C ILE A 18 22.83 3.43 30.65
N ASP A 19 23.91 3.87 30.00
CA ASP A 19 23.95 5.14 29.28
C ASP A 19 22.93 5.18 28.14
N ILE A 20 22.76 4.07 27.40
CA ILE A 20 21.72 3.94 26.38
C ILE A 20 20.34 4.02 27.02
N SER A 21 20.10 3.30 28.13
CA SER A 21 18.79 3.33 28.82
C SER A 21 18.44 4.74 29.31
N GLU A 22 19.39 5.47 29.87
CA GLU A 22 19.17 6.85 30.32
C GLU A 22 18.93 7.80 29.16
N THR A 23 19.63 7.59 28.05
CA THR A 23 19.42 8.38 26.82
C THR A 23 18.02 8.17 26.25
N LEU A 24 17.55 6.92 26.19
CA LEU A 24 16.18 6.58 25.79
C LEU A 24 15.12 7.09 26.79
N ALA A 25 15.46 7.19 28.08
CA ALA A 25 14.55 7.73 29.09
C ALA A 25 14.33 9.25 28.95
N ARG A 26 15.40 9.97 28.57
CA ARG A 26 15.40 11.42 28.38
C ARG A 26 14.83 11.82 27.02
N GLY A 27 15.04 10.99 26.00
CA GLY A 27 14.51 11.20 24.65
C GLY A 27 13.08 10.69 24.48
N ASN A 28 12.32 11.32 23.59
CA ASN A 28 11.08 10.72 23.08
C ASN A 28 11.42 10.04 21.76
N CYS A 29 11.69 8.73 21.80
CA CYS A 29 12.30 8.00 20.69
C CYS A 29 11.28 7.62 19.61
N SER A 30 10.69 8.63 18.96
CA SER A 30 9.63 8.48 17.95
C SER A 30 10.12 7.91 16.62
N GLN A 31 11.43 7.81 16.42
CA GLN A 31 12.04 7.24 15.21
C GLN A 31 12.67 5.85 15.45
N LEU A 32 12.68 5.37 16.70
CA LEU A 32 13.26 4.08 17.03
C LEU A 32 12.22 2.98 16.78
N HIS A 33 12.41 2.21 15.71
CA HIS A 33 11.50 1.14 15.30
C HIS A 33 11.97 -0.25 15.74
N GLU A 34 13.28 -0.44 15.80
CA GLU A 34 13.92 -1.70 16.17
C GLU A 34 15.02 -1.46 17.21
N LEU A 35 15.03 -2.28 18.25
CA LEU A 35 16.07 -2.30 19.28
C LEU A 35 16.52 -3.74 19.49
N ASN A 36 17.78 -4.02 19.18
CA ASN A 36 18.40 -5.32 19.40
C ASN A 36 19.34 -5.27 20.60
N LEU A 37 18.94 -5.96 21.67
CA LEU A 37 19.72 -6.14 22.89
C LEU A 37 20.25 -7.58 23.04
N SER A 38 20.20 -8.39 21.98
CA SER A 38 20.74 -9.75 22.02
C SER A 38 22.26 -9.76 22.25
N ARG A 39 22.76 -10.84 22.87
CA ARG A 39 24.20 -11.04 23.17
C ARG A 39 24.83 -10.00 24.12
N ASN A 40 24.02 -9.34 24.94
CA ASN A 40 24.53 -8.45 25.97
C ASN A 40 24.62 -9.17 27.33
N ALA A 41 25.73 -8.95 28.04
CA ALA A 41 26.17 -9.77 29.18
C ALA A 41 25.33 -9.62 30.47
N GLU A 42 24.34 -8.73 30.55
CA GLU A 42 23.56 -8.55 31.78
C GLU A 42 22.05 -8.35 31.59
N LEU A 43 21.28 -9.33 32.05
CA LEU A 43 19.81 -9.29 32.08
C LEU A 43 19.24 -8.14 32.93
N ARG A 44 19.97 -7.71 33.97
CA ARG A 44 19.55 -6.59 34.84
C ARG A 44 19.46 -5.27 34.08
N GLY A 45 20.34 -5.07 33.08
CA GLY A 45 20.28 -3.92 32.19
C GLY A 45 19.02 -3.91 31.34
N ILE A 46 18.60 -5.09 30.83
CA ILE A 46 17.42 -5.26 29.97
C ILE A 46 16.12 -4.85 30.67
N VAL A 47 15.99 -5.09 31.97
CA VAL A 47 14.78 -4.72 32.74
C VAL A 47 14.48 -3.23 32.62
N LYS A 48 15.51 -2.37 32.65
CA LYS A 48 15.34 -0.92 32.49
C LYS A 48 14.76 -0.57 31.11
N PHE A 49 15.15 -1.26 30.06
CA PHE A 49 14.60 -1.05 28.71
C PHE A 49 13.14 -1.49 28.62
N LEU A 50 12.77 -2.59 29.26
CA LEU A 50 11.38 -3.04 29.32
C LEU A 50 10.49 -2.03 30.06
N ASP A 51 10.97 -1.45 31.15
CA ASP A 51 10.24 -0.43 31.90
C ASP A 51 10.09 0.88 31.11
N LEU A 52 11.10 1.27 30.31
CA LEU A 52 11.01 2.41 29.40
C LEU A 52 9.99 2.22 28.29
N ILE A 53 9.92 1.02 27.72
CA ILE A 53 8.93 0.67 26.69
C ILE A 53 7.53 0.69 27.28
N ARG A 54 7.33 0.09 28.46
CA ARG A 54 6.05 0.14 29.18
C ARG A 54 5.64 1.56 29.56
N GLY A 55 6.62 2.40 29.90
CA GLY A 55 6.43 3.82 30.20
C GLY A 55 6.17 4.72 28.99
N GLY A 56 6.07 4.16 27.77
CA GLY A 56 5.71 4.91 26.57
C GLY A 56 6.81 5.82 26.01
N LYS A 57 8.07 5.62 26.42
CA LYS A 57 9.21 6.44 25.96
C LYS A 57 9.71 6.08 24.55
N CYS A 58 9.34 4.90 24.07
CA CYS A 58 9.65 4.41 22.72
C CYS A 58 8.34 4.11 21.96
N PRO A 59 7.58 5.14 21.55
CA PRO A 59 6.23 4.96 21.01
C PRO A 59 6.19 4.27 19.63
N SER A 60 7.28 4.35 18.88
CA SER A 60 7.39 3.77 17.52
C SER A 60 8.10 2.42 17.50
N LEU A 61 8.50 1.89 18.66
CA LEU A 61 9.23 0.63 18.73
C LEU A 61 8.29 -0.54 18.45
N THR A 62 8.57 -1.27 17.37
CA THR A 62 7.79 -2.43 16.93
C THR A 62 8.55 -3.73 17.14
N ILE A 63 9.88 -3.70 17.13
CA ILE A 63 10.74 -4.88 17.26
C ILE A 63 11.70 -4.68 18.43
N LEU A 64 11.58 -5.54 19.44
CA LEU A 64 12.55 -5.67 20.53
C LEU A 64 13.12 -7.09 20.51
N GLN A 65 14.41 -7.22 20.21
CA GLN A 65 15.11 -8.50 20.27
C GLN A 65 15.88 -8.59 21.58
N VAL A 66 15.42 -9.49 22.45
CA VAL A 66 16.12 -9.88 23.68
C VAL A 66 16.40 -11.37 23.56
N GLY A 67 17.68 -11.76 23.50
CA GLY A 67 18.06 -13.15 23.26
C GLY A 67 19.46 -13.45 23.77
N TYR A 68 19.60 -14.67 24.31
CA TYR A 68 20.63 -15.18 25.22
C TYR A 68 20.40 -14.76 26.69
N ALA A 69 19.60 -15.56 27.42
CA ALA A 69 19.88 -15.71 28.85
C ALA A 69 21.26 -16.38 28.92
N GLN A 70 22.24 -15.69 29.50
CA GLN A 70 23.64 -16.13 29.45
C GLN A 70 23.83 -17.48 30.17
N SER A 71 22.89 -17.84 31.04
CA SER A 71 22.80 -19.15 31.66
C SER A 71 21.34 -19.56 31.91
N ALA A 72 21.11 -20.87 32.03
CA ALA A 72 19.81 -21.42 32.43
C ALA A 72 19.31 -20.84 33.77
N ALA A 73 20.22 -20.44 34.67
CA ALA A 73 19.88 -19.86 35.97
C ALA A 73 19.22 -18.47 35.85
N GLU A 74 19.66 -17.62 34.92
CA GLU A 74 19.07 -16.30 34.71
C GLU A 74 17.72 -16.37 34.01
N GLY A 75 17.60 -17.26 33.01
CA GLY A 75 16.30 -17.56 32.39
C GLY A 75 15.30 -18.09 33.42
N TYR A 76 15.75 -18.97 34.31
CA TYR A 76 14.93 -19.49 35.41
C TYR A 76 14.57 -18.41 36.43
N ALA A 77 15.49 -17.50 36.77
CA ALA A 77 15.22 -16.39 37.67
C ALA A 77 14.19 -15.41 37.09
N LEU A 78 14.28 -15.10 35.78
CA LEU A 78 13.31 -14.27 35.08
C LEU A 78 11.93 -14.95 35.04
N ALA A 79 11.88 -16.23 34.69
CA ALA A 79 10.64 -17.02 34.71
C ALA A 79 10.04 -17.04 36.13
N LYS A 80 10.86 -17.28 37.15
CA LYS A 80 10.42 -17.31 38.56
C LYS A 80 9.94 -15.94 39.06
N ASP A 81 10.61 -14.84 38.70
CA ASP A 81 10.15 -13.48 39.06
C ASP A 81 8.85 -13.12 38.34
N THR A 82 8.72 -13.53 37.07
CA THR A 82 7.51 -13.34 36.28
C THR A 82 6.33 -14.13 36.89
N LEU A 83 6.56 -15.41 37.24
CA LEU A 83 5.59 -16.29 37.89
C LEU A 83 5.20 -15.85 39.30
N LYS A 84 6.11 -15.18 40.03
CA LYS A 84 5.80 -14.56 41.33
C LYS A 84 4.85 -13.38 41.21
N ARG A 85 4.93 -12.64 40.10
CA ARG A 85 4.12 -11.43 39.88
C ARG A 85 2.79 -11.74 39.19
N MET A 86 2.71 -12.85 38.47
CA MET A 86 1.57 -13.19 37.63
C MET A 86 1.57 -14.69 37.34
N SER A 87 0.41 -15.35 37.42
CA SER A 87 0.34 -16.79 37.12
C SER A 87 0.55 -17.06 35.62
N VAL A 88 0.89 -18.31 35.26
CA VAL A 88 1.01 -18.72 33.84
C VAL A 88 -0.31 -18.46 33.12
N GLU A 89 -1.43 -18.78 33.77
CA GLU A 89 -2.78 -18.64 33.24
C GLU A 89 -3.13 -17.17 32.98
N GLU A 90 -2.75 -16.26 33.87
CA GLU A 90 -2.95 -14.82 33.69
C GLU A 90 -2.11 -14.27 32.52
N LEU A 91 -0.88 -14.75 32.35
CA LEU A 91 -0.03 -14.43 31.20
C LEU A 91 -0.63 -14.90 29.88
N GLN A 92 -1.16 -16.12 29.89
CA GLN A 92 -1.78 -16.75 28.73
C GLN A 92 -3.06 -16.01 28.33
N GLN A 93 -3.92 -15.68 29.30
CA GLN A 93 -5.10 -14.84 29.07
C GLN A 93 -4.74 -13.46 28.53
N ARG A 94 -3.71 -12.80 29.07
CA ARG A 94 -3.26 -11.49 28.54
C ARG A 94 -2.75 -11.59 27.12
N PHE A 95 -2.03 -12.65 26.79
CA PHE A 95 -1.56 -12.88 25.44
C PHE A 95 -2.74 -13.09 24.48
N GLU A 96 -3.71 -13.92 24.85
CA GLU A 96 -4.93 -14.16 24.07
C GLU A 96 -5.76 -12.89 23.89
N GLN A 97 -5.96 -12.10 24.95
CA GLN A 97 -6.67 -10.81 24.87
C GLN A 97 -5.96 -9.84 23.92
N ARG A 98 -4.62 -9.76 23.99
CA ARG A 98 -3.84 -8.89 23.13
C ARG A 98 -3.86 -9.37 21.68
N LEU A 99 -3.80 -10.67 21.44
CA LEU A 99 -3.92 -11.27 20.12
C LEU A 99 -5.30 -10.96 19.51
N ALA A 100 -6.37 -11.14 20.27
CA ALA A 100 -7.73 -10.83 19.85
C ALA A 100 -7.92 -9.34 19.52
N ALA A 101 -7.34 -8.45 20.34
CA ALA A 101 -7.38 -7.01 20.07
C ALA A 101 -6.65 -6.64 18.76
N VAL A 102 -5.50 -7.25 18.49
CA VAL A 102 -4.75 -7.05 17.25
C VAL A 102 -5.53 -7.60 16.05
N GLN A 103 -6.13 -8.78 16.17
CA GLN A 103 -6.98 -9.36 15.12
C GLN A 103 -8.16 -8.43 14.79
N LEU A 104 -8.87 -7.92 15.80
CA LEU A 104 -9.97 -6.99 15.60
C LEU A 104 -9.53 -5.70 14.88
N GLN A 105 -8.37 -5.15 15.24
CA GLN A 105 -7.81 -3.98 14.55
C GLN A 105 -7.43 -4.26 13.09
N ASN A 106 -6.87 -5.44 12.83
CA ASN A 106 -6.51 -5.87 11.48
C ASN A 106 -7.76 -6.09 10.62
N ASP A 107 -8.81 -6.71 11.16
CA ASP A 107 -10.08 -6.90 10.47
C ASP A 107 -10.75 -5.57 10.14
N ALA A 108 -10.76 -4.64 11.10
CA ALA A 108 -11.26 -3.29 10.89
C ALA A 108 -10.47 -2.54 9.80
N LYS A 109 -9.15 -2.74 9.74
CA LYS A 109 -8.30 -2.19 8.68
C LYS A 109 -8.61 -2.83 7.33
N ALA A 110 -8.67 -4.16 7.26
CA ALA A 110 -8.99 -4.90 6.05
C ALA A 110 -10.36 -4.48 5.47
N ALA A 111 -11.37 -4.31 6.32
CA ALA A 111 -12.69 -3.82 5.91
C ALA A 111 -12.64 -2.39 5.32
N ARG A 112 -11.83 -1.50 5.89
CA ARG A 112 -11.62 -0.14 5.34
C ARG A 112 -10.94 -0.19 3.98
N ASP A 113 -9.91 -1.01 3.84
CA ASP A 113 -9.14 -1.16 2.60
C ASP A 113 -10.00 -1.79 1.50
N GLN A 114 -10.83 -2.78 1.83
CA GLN A 114 -11.80 -3.36 0.90
C GLN A 114 -12.81 -2.31 0.40
N LYS A 115 -13.38 -1.50 1.29
CA LYS A 115 -14.29 -0.40 0.91
C LYS A 115 -13.59 0.62 0.00
N ARG A 116 -12.33 0.95 0.29
CA ARG A 116 -11.53 1.85 -0.57
C ARG A 116 -11.30 1.24 -1.95
N CYS A 117 -10.94 -0.04 -2.02
CA CYS A 117 -10.73 -0.75 -3.27
C CYS A 117 -12.00 -0.78 -4.13
N ILE A 118 -13.16 -1.08 -3.51
CA ILE A 118 -14.46 -1.07 -4.22
C ILE A 118 -14.73 0.29 -4.85
N ARG A 119 -14.55 1.39 -4.10
CA ARG A 119 -14.74 2.75 -4.63
C ARG A 119 -13.79 3.06 -5.80
N GLN A 120 -12.53 2.65 -5.69
CA GLN A 120 -11.56 2.84 -6.78
C GLN A 120 -11.95 2.05 -8.02
N CYS A 121 -12.36 0.79 -7.88
CA CYS A 121 -12.84 -0.02 -8.99
C CYS A 121 -14.10 0.55 -9.64
N GLN A 122 -15.03 1.10 -8.84
CA GLN A 122 -16.23 1.77 -9.35
C GLN A 122 -15.86 3.00 -10.17
N HIS A 123 -15.01 3.87 -9.63
CA HIS A 123 -14.56 5.06 -10.36
C HIS A 123 -13.84 4.72 -11.66
N LEU A 124 -12.98 3.68 -11.65
CA LEU A 124 -12.29 3.23 -12.83
C LEU A 124 -13.28 2.73 -13.90
N ARG A 125 -14.33 2.00 -13.48
CA ARG A 125 -15.38 1.52 -14.38
C ARG A 125 -16.16 2.67 -15.00
N GLU A 126 -16.57 3.66 -14.21
CA GLU A 126 -17.24 4.86 -14.70
C GLU A 126 -16.40 5.62 -15.74
N LEU A 127 -15.08 5.71 -15.52
CA LEU A 127 -14.16 6.33 -16.48
C LEU A 127 -14.10 5.54 -17.79
N TYR A 128 -14.00 4.21 -17.73
CA TYR A 128 -14.00 3.38 -18.93
C TYR A 128 -15.32 3.47 -19.69
N ASP A 129 -16.45 3.41 -18.99
CA ASP A 129 -17.78 3.56 -19.58
C ASP A 129 -17.91 4.94 -20.26
N HIS A 130 -17.39 6.00 -19.65
CA HIS A 130 -17.37 7.33 -20.24
C HIS A 130 -16.54 7.39 -21.52
N LEU A 131 -15.31 6.85 -21.49
CA LEU A 131 -14.41 6.82 -22.65
C LEU A 131 -15.00 6.00 -23.80
N GLU A 132 -15.62 4.85 -23.50
CA GLU A 132 -16.30 4.03 -24.49
C GLU A 132 -17.45 4.80 -25.15
N ASN A 133 -18.29 5.47 -24.34
CA ASN A 133 -19.37 6.31 -24.83
C ASN A 133 -18.89 7.50 -25.68
N GLU A 134 -17.74 8.11 -25.34
CA GLU A 134 -17.13 9.16 -26.16
C GLU A 134 -16.61 8.63 -27.49
N ALA A 135 -15.93 7.48 -27.48
CA ALA A 135 -15.45 6.82 -28.68
C ALA A 135 -16.63 6.48 -29.62
N ASP A 136 -17.71 5.95 -29.06
CA ASP A 136 -18.94 5.63 -29.81
C ASP A 136 -19.59 6.87 -30.41
N ARG A 137 -19.68 7.97 -29.64
CA ARG A 137 -20.19 9.25 -30.13
C ARG A 137 -19.30 9.80 -31.26
N ALA A 138 -17.98 9.72 -31.14
CA ALA A 138 -17.05 10.14 -32.18
C ALA A 138 -17.21 9.31 -33.47
N LEU A 139 -17.37 7.98 -33.35
CA LEU A 139 -17.62 7.09 -34.48
C LEU A 139 -18.94 7.42 -35.18
N ARG A 140 -20.02 7.68 -34.43
CA ARG A 140 -21.31 8.09 -34.98
C ARG A 140 -21.22 9.42 -35.73
N ARG A 141 -20.55 10.42 -35.15
CA ARG A 141 -20.28 11.72 -35.82
C ARG A 141 -19.52 11.52 -37.14
N ARG A 142 -18.47 10.70 -37.15
CA ARG A 142 -17.70 10.38 -38.35
C ARG A 142 -18.56 9.71 -39.43
N LYS A 143 -19.40 8.74 -39.06
CA LYS A 143 -20.30 8.05 -40.00
C LYS A 143 -21.32 9.01 -40.62
N LEU A 144 -21.88 9.93 -39.84
CA LEU A 144 -22.83 10.95 -40.33
C LEU A 144 -22.18 11.90 -41.34
N ILE A 145 -20.99 12.43 -41.03
CA ILE A 145 -20.24 13.32 -41.94
C ILE A 145 -19.95 12.61 -43.27
N ARG A 146 -19.54 11.33 -43.23
CA ARG A 146 -19.28 10.54 -44.44
C ARG A 146 -20.54 10.33 -45.27
N LYS A 147 -21.67 10.03 -44.64
CA LYS A 147 -22.97 9.87 -45.32
C LYS A 147 -23.44 11.18 -45.98
N SER A 148 -23.29 12.32 -45.29
CA SER A 148 -23.65 13.64 -45.82
C SER A 148 -22.83 14.02 -47.06
N LYS A 149 -21.49 13.83 -47.02
CA LYS A 149 -20.64 14.05 -48.21
C LYS A 149 -21.03 13.16 -49.39
N HIS A 150 -21.33 11.89 -49.13
CA HIS A 150 -21.76 10.97 -50.19
C HIS A 150 -23.12 11.36 -50.80
N LEU A 151 -24.06 11.86 -49.97
CA LEU A 151 -25.34 12.36 -50.44
C LEU A 151 -25.15 13.59 -51.36
N LEU A 152 -24.32 14.54 -50.95
CA LEU A 152 -24.01 15.74 -51.75
C LEU A 152 -23.36 15.38 -53.09
N ILE A 153 -22.38 14.46 -53.08
CA ILE A 153 -21.76 13.97 -54.32
C ILE A 153 -22.79 13.30 -55.23
N HIS A 154 -23.69 12.49 -54.66
CA HIS A 154 -24.72 11.82 -55.45
C HIS A 154 -25.70 12.82 -56.08
N GLN A 155 -26.15 13.83 -55.33
CA GLN A 155 -27.03 14.89 -55.84
C GLN A 155 -26.36 15.67 -56.97
N GLU A 156 -25.08 16.00 -56.81
CA GLU A 156 -24.30 16.71 -57.83
C GLU A 156 -24.12 15.88 -59.11
N ILE A 157 -23.82 14.58 -58.98
CA ILE A 157 -23.74 13.66 -60.13
C ILE A 157 -25.10 13.60 -60.86
N THR A 158 -26.22 13.54 -60.13
CA THR A 158 -27.56 13.50 -60.73
C THR A 158 -27.85 14.80 -61.48
N ARG A 159 -27.52 15.96 -60.90
CA ARG A 159 -27.66 17.27 -61.55
C ARG A 159 -26.86 17.34 -62.85
N LEU A 160 -25.59 16.97 -62.81
CA LEU A 160 -24.70 16.97 -63.99
C LEU A 160 -25.21 16.03 -65.09
N LYS A 161 -25.79 14.86 -64.73
CA LYS A 161 -26.42 13.95 -65.70
C LYS A 161 -27.64 14.59 -66.37
N GLN A 162 -28.51 15.23 -65.60
CA GLN A 162 -29.70 15.92 -66.13
C GLN A 162 -29.31 17.08 -67.05
N GLU A 163 -28.35 17.92 -66.64
CA GLU A 163 -27.84 19.00 -67.50
C GLU A 163 -27.23 18.49 -68.80
N ARG A 164 -26.51 17.36 -68.76
CA ARG A 164 -25.96 16.73 -69.96
C ARG A 164 -27.07 16.22 -70.87
N GLN A 165 -28.09 15.55 -70.34
CA GLN A 165 -29.24 15.09 -71.12
C GLN A 165 -29.98 16.26 -71.77
N HIS A 166 -30.24 17.33 -71.01
CA HIS A 166 -30.84 18.55 -71.55
C HIS A 166 -30.01 19.15 -72.69
N ARG A 167 -28.68 19.29 -72.50
CA ARG A 167 -27.78 19.78 -73.56
C ARG A 167 -27.77 18.90 -74.81
N LEU A 168 -27.91 17.58 -74.66
CA LEU A 168 -28.02 16.67 -75.80
C LEU A 168 -29.35 16.86 -76.53
N LEU A 169 -30.46 16.95 -75.81
CA LEU A 169 -31.79 17.20 -76.38
C LEU A 169 -31.83 18.54 -77.13
N CYS A 170 -31.28 19.62 -76.55
CA CYS A 170 -31.18 20.90 -77.27
C CYS A 170 -30.37 20.78 -78.56
N ARG A 171 -29.25 20.06 -78.54
CA ARG A 171 -28.43 19.83 -79.74
C ARG A 171 -29.11 18.95 -80.79
N GLU A 172 -29.98 18.04 -80.39
CA GLU A 172 -30.78 17.23 -81.32
C GLU A 172 -31.88 18.09 -81.96
N LEU A 173 -32.57 18.91 -81.17
CA LEU A 173 -33.58 19.85 -81.66
C LEU A 173 -32.97 20.92 -82.60
N ASP A 174 -31.77 21.41 -82.32
CA ASP A 174 -31.04 22.35 -83.19
C ASP A 174 -30.52 21.70 -84.49
N ARG A 175 -30.51 20.37 -84.60
CA ARG A 175 -30.12 19.63 -85.82
C ARG A 175 -31.31 19.28 -86.71
N ASP A 176 -32.53 19.32 -86.17
CA ASP A 176 -33.77 19.04 -86.88
C ASP A 176 -34.44 20.30 -87.48
N VAL A 177 -33.72 21.44 -87.46
CA VAL A 177 -34.06 22.72 -88.15
C VAL A 177 -33.07 22.96 -89.28
#